data_AF-A0A2Z6RXL2-F1
#
_entry.id   AF-A0A2Z6RXL2-F1
#
_cell.length_a   1.000
_cell.length_b   1.000
_cell.length_c   1.000
_cell.angle_alpha   90.00
_cell.angle_beta   90.00
_cell.angle_gamma   90.00
#
_symmetry.space_group_name_H-M   'P 1'
#
loop_
_entity.id
_entity.type
_entity.pdbx_description
1 polymer ?
#
loop_
_entity_poly.entity_id
_entity_poly.type
_entity_poly.pdbx_seq_one_letter_code
_entity_poly.pdbx_strand_id
1 'polypeptide(L)'
;MPNKRLKLREKSPDEVAASAARDEIKNLLKGQIPEEYRLDYGKTFSEQIAKIYEKLIPELKRLMSGHYNPSVTQLSNWLRSIHKHKKDKQQKQLSGQLDKVDQKNRRVKVAIKLYERNDANIKEFDKNELLPMLVQNDCHSIEQSDSEDNSRQKLPDNKRFLHVYDWSWRSDEVLK
;
A
#
# COMPACT_ATOMS: atom_id res chain seq x y z
N MET A 1 21.83 27.39 -12.74
CA MET A 1 20.55 26.64 -12.78
C MET A 1 19.89 26.75 -11.41
N PRO A 2 18.73 27.43 -11.24
CA PRO A 2 18.16 27.61 -9.92
C PRO A 2 17.37 26.36 -9.49
N ASN A 3 17.76 25.81 -8.35
CA ASN A 3 17.06 24.74 -7.64
C ASN A 3 15.62 25.18 -7.31
N LYS A 4 14.62 24.53 -7.92
CA LYS A 4 13.21 24.64 -7.51
C LYS A 4 13.05 23.89 -6.19
N ARG A 5 13.20 24.58 -5.07
CA ARG A 5 12.73 24.15 -3.75
C ARG A 5 11.24 23.79 -3.88
N LEU A 6 10.90 22.52 -3.67
CA LEU A 6 9.55 22.06 -3.39
C LEU A 6 9.09 22.81 -2.13
N LYS A 7 8.29 23.88 -2.30
CA LYS A 7 7.58 24.49 -1.17
C LYS A 7 6.60 23.44 -0.65
N LEU A 8 6.83 22.98 0.57
CA LEU A 8 5.89 22.15 1.30
C LEU A 8 4.60 22.98 1.46
N ARG A 9 3.56 22.67 0.69
CA ARG A 9 2.24 23.33 0.81
C ARG A 9 1.67 22.95 2.17
N GLU A 10 1.56 23.90 3.09
CA GLU A 10 0.82 23.70 4.34
C GLU A 10 -0.63 23.37 4.00
N LYS A 11 -1.10 22.23 4.51
CA LYS A 11 -2.51 21.82 4.38
C LYS A 11 -3.36 22.73 5.25
N SER A 12 -4.47 23.21 4.72
CA SER A 12 -5.44 23.94 5.54
C SER A 12 -6.03 23.01 6.61
N PRO A 13 -6.54 23.56 7.72
CA PRO A 13 -7.26 22.79 8.73
C PRO A 13 -8.38 21.91 8.14
N ASP A 14 -9.07 22.42 7.11
CA ASP A 14 -10.12 21.69 6.39
C ASP A 14 -9.58 20.49 5.59
N GLU A 15 -8.41 20.62 4.95
CA GLU A 15 -7.75 19.52 4.24
C GLU A 15 -7.29 18.43 5.23
N VAL A 16 -6.83 18.82 6.42
CA VAL A 16 -6.44 17.88 7.49
C VAL A 16 -7.67 17.13 8.02
N ALA A 17 -8.76 17.84 8.33
CA ALA A 17 -10.01 17.24 8.80
C ALA A 17 -10.63 16.30 7.76
N ALA A 18 -10.61 16.67 6.47
CA ALA A 18 -11.07 15.81 5.39
C ALA A 18 -10.19 14.56 5.23
N SER A 19 -8.88 14.65 5.46
CA SER A 19 -7.99 13.48 5.45
C SER A 19 -8.34 12.51 6.57
N ALA A 20 -8.52 13.02 7.79
CA ALA A 20 -8.90 12.21 8.95
C ALA A 20 -10.26 11.52 8.73
N ALA A 21 -11.26 12.25 8.23
CA ALA A 21 -12.57 11.68 7.91
C ALA A 21 -12.48 10.56 6.85
N ARG A 22 -11.58 10.69 5.86
CA ARG A 22 -11.36 9.63 4.85
C ARG A 22 -10.70 8.40 5.44
N ASP A 23 -9.79 8.55 6.40
CA ASP A 23 -9.16 7.42 7.08
C ASP A 23 -10.13 6.70 8.01
N GLU A 24 -11.03 7.44 8.66
CA GLU A 24 -12.14 6.88 9.44
C GLU A 24 -13.03 5.99 8.57
N ILE A 25 -13.47 6.48 7.40
CA ILE A 25 -14.27 5.69 6.46
C ILE A 25 -13.55 4.41 6.02
N LYS A 26 -12.24 4.48 5.76
CA LYS A 26 -11.46 3.29 5.40
C LYS A 26 -11.46 2.26 6.53
N ASN A 27 -11.48 2.69 7.79
CA ASN A 27 -11.53 1.80 8.94
C ASN A 27 -12.93 1.20 9.13
N LEU A 28 -13.99 2.00 9.01
CA LEU A 28 -15.38 1.52 9.05
C LEU A 28 -15.63 0.44 7.99
N LEU A 29 -15.19 0.69 6.75
CA LEU A 29 -15.30 -0.25 5.63
C LEU A 29 -14.55 -1.57 5.81
N LYS A 30 -13.60 -1.67 6.76
CA LYS A 30 -12.86 -2.92 7.01
C LYS A 30 -13.61 -3.88 7.93
N GLY A 31 -14.52 -3.40 8.78
CA GLY A 31 -15.08 -4.27 9.82
C GLY A 31 -16.39 -3.84 10.47
N GLN A 32 -16.81 -2.59 10.34
CA GLN A 32 -18.06 -2.11 10.98
C GLN A 32 -19.25 -2.10 10.04
N ILE A 33 -19.02 -2.22 8.73
CA ILE A 33 -20.08 -2.27 7.73
C ILE A 33 -20.61 -3.71 7.61
N PRO A 34 -21.94 -3.91 7.77
CA PRO A 34 -22.59 -5.20 7.53
C PRO A 34 -22.28 -5.78 6.15
N GLU A 35 -22.20 -7.11 6.05
CA GLU A 35 -21.79 -7.82 4.83
C GLU A 35 -22.67 -7.44 3.63
N GLU A 36 -23.97 -7.30 3.86
CA GLU A 36 -24.97 -6.94 2.87
C GLU A 36 -24.74 -5.56 2.22
N TYR A 37 -24.02 -4.66 2.90
CA TYR A 37 -23.73 -3.30 2.42
C TYR A 37 -22.32 -3.18 1.83
N ARG A 38 -21.50 -4.23 1.91
CA ARG A 38 -20.13 -4.20 1.39
C ARG A 38 -20.11 -3.99 -0.12
N LEU A 39 -19.09 -3.29 -0.58
CA LEU A 39 -18.85 -3.03 -1.99
C LEU A 39 -18.29 -4.30 -2.65
N ASP A 40 -18.92 -4.73 -3.74
CA ASP A 40 -18.37 -5.75 -4.62
C ASP A 40 -17.40 -5.08 -5.60
N TYR A 41 -16.11 -5.35 -5.45
CA TYR A 41 -15.06 -4.75 -6.28
C TYR A 41 -14.90 -5.47 -7.65
N GLY A 42 -15.56 -6.62 -7.85
CA GLY A 42 -15.70 -7.25 -9.16
C GLY A 42 -16.58 -6.42 -10.09
N LYS A 43 -17.65 -5.82 -9.54
CA LYS A 43 -18.57 -4.93 -10.25
C LYS A 43 -18.02 -3.51 -10.39
N THR A 44 -18.65 -2.71 -11.22
CA THR A 44 -18.41 -1.27 -11.32
C THR A 44 -19.12 -0.54 -10.17
N PHE A 45 -18.66 0.67 -9.87
CA PHE A 45 -19.32 1.52 -8.89
C PHE A 45 -20.75 1.86 -9.31
N SER A 46 -20.96 2.03 -10.62
CA SER A 46 -22.26 2.40 -11.20
C SER A 46 -23.32 1.30 -11.05
N GLU A 47 -22.94 0.03 -11.19
CA GLU A 47 -23.84 -1.12 -11.02
C GLU A 47 -24.35 -1.29 -9.59
N GLN A 48 -23.75 -0.60 -8.62
CA GLN A 48 -24.08 -0.72 -7.20
C GLN A 48 -24.62 0.59 -6.61
N ILE A 49 -24.96 1.59 -7.45
CA ILE A 49 -25.40 2.92 -6.99
C ILE A 49 -26.56 2.81 -6.01
N ALA A 50 -27.61 2.02 -6.30
CA ALA A 50 -28.75 1.88 -5.41
C ALA A 50 -28.33 1.44 -4.00
N LYS A 51 -27.57 0.34 -3.88
CA LYS A 51 -27.01 -0.13 -2.60
C LYS A 51 -26.13 0.92 -1.91
N ILE A 52 -25.31 1.62 -2.68
CA ILE A 52 -24.39 2.64 -2.14
C ILE A 52 -25.17 3.79 -1.51
N TYR A 53 -26.16 4.34 -2.21
CA TYR A 53 -26.89 5.52 -1.77
C TYR A 53 -28.01 5.20 -0.78
N GLU A 54 -28.66 4.04 -0.90
CA GLU A 54 -29.79 3.66 -0.04
C GLU A 54 -29.37 2.97 1.26
N LYS A 55 -28.20 2.30 1.28
CA LYS A 55 -27.76 1.49 2.42
C LYS A 55 -26.43 1.95 2.99
N LEU A 56 -25.39 1.97 2.17
CA LEU A 56 -24.01 2.20 2.65
C LEU A 56 -23.79 3.65 3.13
N ILE A 57 -24.23 4.65 2.36
CA ILE A 57 -24.05 6.06 2.72
C ILE A 57 -24.82 6.43 4.00
N PRO A 58 -26.11 6.05 4.16
CA PRO A 58 -26.83 6.27 5.42
C PRO A 58 -26.13 5.64 6.62
N GLU A 59 -25.63 4.42 6.47
CA GLU A 59 -24.94 3.71 7.55
C GLU A 59 -23.60 4.38 7.92
N LEU A 60 -22.82 4.79 6.92
CA LEU A 60 -21.60 5.57 7.15
C LEU A 60 -21.88 6.90 7.84
N LYS A 61 -22.95 7.62 7.44
CA LYS A 61 -23.35 8.85 8.12
C LYS A 61 -23.70 8.60 9.59
N ARG A 62 -24.43 7.52 9.87
CA ARG A 62 -24.80 7.12 11.23
C ARG A 62 -23.56 6.82 12.07
N LEU A 63 -22.63 6.04 11.55
CA LEU A 63 -21.39 5.65 12.24
C LEU A 63 -20.43 6.83 12.47
N MET A 64 -20.39 7.78 11.54
CA MET A 64 -19.55 8.97 11.67
C MET A 64 -20.19 10.10 12.48
N SER A 65 -21.49 10.01 12.74
CA SER A 65 -22.22 11.00 13.51
C SER A 65 -21.59 11.16 14.90
N GLY A 66 -21.32 12.40 15.29
CA GLY A 66 -20.61 12.74 16.55
C GLY A 66 -19.18 13.25 16.34
N HIS A 67 -18.46 12.77 15.33
CA HIS A 67 -17.08 13.22 15.04
C HIS A 67 -16.96 13.98 13.73
N TYR A 68 -17.76 13.59 12.73
CA TYR A 68 -17.72 14.19 11.40
C TYR A 68 -19.12 14.27 10.82
N ASN A 69 -19.42 15.33 10.05
CA ASN A 69 -20.69 15.48 9.35
C ASN A 69 -20.49 15.60 7.83
N PRO A 70 -20.03 14.53 7.15
CA PRO A 70 -19.78 14.58 5.72
C PRO A 70 -21.08 14.60 4.92
N SER A 71 -21.10 15.38 3.84
CA SER A 71 -22.21 15.40 2.89
C SER A 71 -22.28 14.09 2.09
N VAL A 72 -23.45 13.81 1.52
CA VAL A 72 -23.64 12.64 0.63
C VAL A 72 -22.67 12.70 -0.57
N THR A 73 -22.44 13.89 -1.11
CA THR A 73 -21.51 14.11 -2.21
C THR A 73 -20.06 13.83 -1.81
N GLN A 74 -19.65 14.26 -0.60
CA GLN A 74 -18.31 13.93 -0.08
C GLN A 74 -18.13 12.42 0.08
N LEU A 75 -19.09 11.75 0.74
CA LEU A 75 -19.06 10.30 0.95
C LEU A 75 -19.00 9.53 -0.38
N SER A 76 -19.88 9.86 -1.32
CA SER A 76 -19.90 9.20 -2.64
C SER A 76 -18.59 9.42 -3.42
N ASN A 77 -18.00 10.61 -3.40
CA ASN A 77 -16.71 10.88 -4.05
C ASN A 77 -15.56 10.10 -3.40
N TRP A 78 -15.54 10.03 -2.08
CA TRP A 78 -14.54 9.24 -1.35
C TRP A 78 -14.71 7.74 -1.59
N LEU A 79 -15.94 7.24 -1.55
CA LEU A 79 -16.26 5.84 -1.86
C LEU A 79 -15.88 5.48 -3.30
N ARG A 80 -16.17 6.34 -4.27
CA ARG A 80 -15.77 6.16 -5.68
C ARG A 80 -14.25 6.04 -5.81
N SER A 81 -13.53 6.90 -5.10
CA SER A 81 -12.05 6.89 -5.09
C SER A 81 -11.51 5.60 -4.47
N ILE A 82 -12.04 5.18 -3.32
CA ILE A 82 -11.64 3.96 -2.62
C ILE A 82 -11.95 2.72 -3.47
N HIS A 83 -13.14 2.68 -4.06
CA HIS A 83 -13.59 1.60 -4.93
C HIS A 83 -12.67 1.44 -6.14
N LYS A 84 -12.39 2.54 -6.85
CA LYS A 84 -11.48 2.54 -8.00
C LYS A 84 -10.14 1.90 -7.63
N HIS A 85 -9.50 2.40 -6.57
CA HIS A 85 -8.21 1.88 -6.13
C HIS A 85 -8.26 0.38 -5.75
N LYS A 86 -9.28 -0.06 -5.00
CA LYS A 86 -9.40 -1.47 -4.59
C LYS A 86 -9.69 -2.39 -5.78
N LYS A 87 -10.55 -1.98 -6.71
CA LYS A 87 -10.82 -2.73 -7.95
C LYS A 87 -9.56 -2.85 -8.80
N ASP A 88 -8.84 -1.74 -9.03
CA ASP A 88 -7.59 -1.76 -9.79
C ASP A 88 -6.58 -2.73 -9.16
N LYS A 89 -6.49 -2.74 -7.83
CA LYS A 89 -5.64 -3.68 -7.09
C LYS A 89 -6.07 -5.14 -7.27
N GLN A 90 -7.36 -5.43 -7.20
CA GLN A 90 -7.87 -6.79 -7.43
C GLN A 90 -7.62 -7.26 -8.87
N GLN A 91 -7.85 -6.40 -9.86
CA GLN A 91 -7.59 -6.72 -11.26
C GLN A 91 -6.11 -7.02 -11.49
N LYS A 92 -5.21 -6.23 -10.90
CA LYS A 92 -3.75 -6.49 -10.91
C LYS A 92 -3.38 -7.81 -10.23
N GLN A 93 -4.07 -8.18 -9.15
CA GLN A 93 -3.85 -9.47 -8.49
C GLN A 93 -4.28 -10.64 -9.39
N LEU A 94 -5.45 -10.53 -10.03
CA LEU A 94 -5.96 -11.56 -10.93
C LEU A 94 -5.11 -11.72 -12.19
N SER A 95 -4.53 -10.63 -12.72
CA SER A 95 -3.66 -10.66 -13.89
C SER A 95 -2.21 -11.05 -13.59
N GLY A 96 -1.86 -11.31 -12.32
CA GLY A 96 -0.49 -11.58 -11.89
C GLY A 96 0.44 -10.34 -11.92
N GLN A 97 -0.07 -9.18 -12.34
CA GLN A 97 0.67 -7.91 -12.41
C GLN A 97 0.62 -7.15 -11.08
N LEU A 98 0.90 -7.83 -9.96
CA LEU A 98 1.05 -7.15 -8.68
C LEU A 98 2.15 -6.09 -8.84
N ASP A 99 1.77 -4.83 -8.62
CA ASP A 99 2.53 -3.66 -9.04
C ASP A 99 3.97 -3.73 -8.52
N LYS A 100 4.97 -3.62 -9.41
CA LYS A 100 6.39 -3.51 -9.03
C LYS A 100 6.57 -2.41 -7.97
N VAL A 101 5.73 -1.37 -7.98
CA VAL A 101 5.70 -0.30 -6.98
C VAL A 101 5.20 -0.78 -5.61
N ASP A 102 4.16 -1.62 -5.56
CA ASP A 102 3.67 -2.20 -4.30
C ASP A 102 4.71 -3.16 -3.71
N GLN A 103 5.40 -3.92 -4.55
CA GLN A 103 6.49 -4.81 -4.12
C GLN A 103 7.68 -4.00 -3.57
N LYS A 104 8.10 -2.93 -4.26
CA LYS A 104 9.14 -2.00 -3.77
C LYS A 104 8.77 -1.37 -2.42
N ASN A 105 7.55 -0.85 -2.28
CA ASN A 105 7.08 -0.24 -1.04
C ASN A 105 7.04 -1.23 0.13
N ARG A 106 6.67 -2.50 -0.14
CA ARG A 106 6.71 -3.56 0.87
C ARG A 106 8.15 -3.86 1.32
N ARG A 107 9.10 -3.99 0.40
CA ARG A 107 10.52 -4.25 0.71
C ARG A 107 11.10 -3.17 1.62
N VAL A 108 10.90 -1.90 1.27
CA VAL A 108 11.37 -0.76 2.07
C VAL A 108 10.75 -0.77 3.47
N LYS A 109 9.43 -1.02 3.57
CA LYS A 109 8.74 -1.06 4.87
C LYS A 109 9.24 -2.18 5.78
N VAL A 110 9.53 -3.35 5.22
CA VAL A 110 10.07 -4.48 5.99
C VAL A 110 11.49 -4.18 6.47
N ALA A 111 12.36 -3.68 5.59
CA ALA A 111 13.72 -3.31 5.97
C ALA A 111 13.74 -2.28 7.11
N ILE A 112 12.87 -1.26 7.05
CA ILE A 112 12.71 -0.29 8.14
C ILE A 112 12.33 -0.98 9.45
N LYS A 113 11.33 -1.87 9.43
CA LYS A 113 10.90 -2.60 10.64
C LYS A 113 11.98 -3.52 11.21
N LEU A 114 12.77 -4.16 10.36
CA LEU A 114 13.89 -5.01 10.81
C LEU A 114 14.96 -4.15 11.50
N TYR A 115 15.21 -2.93 11.01
CA TYR A 115 16.15 -2.00 11.67
C TYR A 115 15.61 -1.54 13.02
N GLU A 116 14.32 -1.24 13.09
CA GLU A 116 13.64 -0.90 14.36
C GLU A 116 13.74 -2.03 15.38
N ARG A 117 13.79 -3.29 14.92
CA ARG A 117 13.91 -4.49 15.77
C ARG A 117 15.36 -4.89 16.07
N ASN A 118 16.37 -4.17 15.55
CA ASN A 118 17.79 -4.56 15.64
C ASN A 118 18.03 -6.03 15.21
N ASP A 119 17.34 -6.46 14.15
CA ASP A 119 17.44 -7.83 13.67
C ASP A 119 18.88 -8.16 13.26
N ALA A 120 19.42 -9.28 13.77
CA ALA A 120 20.79 -9.69 13.55
C ALA A 120 21.14 -9.86 12.05
N ASN A 121 20.15 -10.18 11.22
CA ASN A 121 20.35 -10.46 9.80
C ASN A 121 20.58 -9.20 8.95
N ILE A 122 20.19 -8.03 9.45
CA ILE A 122 20.42 -6.76 8.76
C ILE A 122 21.35 -5.81 9.53
N LYS A 123 21.77 -6.21 10.73
CA LYS A 123 22.67 -5.43 11.60
C LYS A 123 24.03 -5.13 10.96
N GLU A 124 24.46 -5.98 10.03
CA GLU A 124 25.70 -5.81 9.26
C GLU A 124 25.58 -4.78 8.13
N PHE A 125 24.37 -4.41 7.73
CA PHE A 125 24.14 -3.47 6.64
C PHE A 125 23.95 -2.05 7.19
N ASP A 126 24.56 -1.07 6.53
CA ASP A 126 24.28 0.33 6.85
C ASP A 126 22.87 0.72 6.35
N LYS A 127 22.10 1.34 7.23
CA LYS A 127 20.71 1.74 6.95
C LYS A 127 20.62 2.77 5.82
N ASN A 128 21.58 3.68 5.74
CA ASN A 128 21.59 4.75 4.74
C ASN A 128 22.04 4.26 3.37
N GLU A 129 22.76 3.13 3.31
CA GLU A 129 23.11 2.46 2.05
C GLU A 129 22.02 1.49 1.57
N LEU A 130 21.40 0.73 2.49
CA LEU A 130 20.42 -0.31 2.13
C LEU A 130 19.09 0.26 1.61
N LEU A 131 18.56 1.33 2.23
CA LEU A 131 17.26 1.89 1.84
C LEU A 131 17.25 2.45 0.40
N PRO A 132 18.25 3.23 -0.06
CA PRO A 132 18.34 3.64 -1.46
C PRO A 132 18.40 2.47 -2.44
N MET A 133 19.16 1.41 -2.14
CA MET A 133 19.25 0.20 -2.98
C MET A 133 17.89 -0.48 -3.15
N LEU A 134 17.11 -0.59 -2.07
CA LEU A 134 15.76 -1.16 -2.08
C LEU A 134 14.76 -0.30 -2.87
N VAL A 135 14.94 1.03 -2.89
CA VAL A 135 14.12 1.98 -3.66
C VAL A 135 14.48 1.94 -5.15
N GLN A 136 15.78 1.89 -5.47
CA GLN A 136 16.31 1.94 -6.83
C GLN A 136 16.10 0.63 -7.60
N ASN A 137 15.91 -0.50 -6.91
CA ASN A 137 15.69 -1.81 -7.52
C ASN A 137 16.95 -2.37 -8.22
N ASP A 138 18.14 -1.91 -7.83
CA ASP A 138 19.44 -2.35 -8.38
C ASP A 138 19.80 -3.79 -7.97
N CYS A 139 18.96 -4.42 -7.14
CA CYS A 139 19.04 -5.84 -6.82
C CYS A 139 17.86 -6.56 -7.48
N HIS A 140 18.09 -7.07 -8.68
CA HIS A 140 17.18 -8.02 -9.32
C HIS A 140 17.06 -9.26 -8.42
N SER A 141 15.83 -9.63 -8.05
CA SER A 141 15.56 -10.98 -7.56
C SER A 141 15.89 -11.95 -8.67
N ILE A 142 16.70 -12.96 -8.36
CA ILE A 142 16.73 -14.20 -9.12
C ILE A 142 15.41 -14.90 -8.79
N GLU A 143 14.31 -14.52 -9.45
CA GLU A 143 13.19 -15.46 -9.52
C GLU A 143 13.76 -16.68 -10.23
N GLN A 144 13.72 -17.83 -9.55
CA GLN A 144 14.23 -19.11 -10.03
C GLN A 144 13.72 -19.36 -11.45
N SER A 145 14.53 -18.99 -12.44
CA SER A 145 14.50 -19.59 -13.75
C SER A 145 15.50 -20.72 -13.63
N ASP A 146 15.03 -21.96 -13.76
CA ASP A 146 15.84 -23.19 -13.78
C ASP A 146 16.74 -23.26 -15.02
N SER A 147 17.38 -22.15 -15.42
CA SER A 147 18.44 -22.15 -16.40
C SER A 147 19.76 -22.08 -15.65
N GLU A 148 20.55 -23.15 -15.77
CA GLU A 148 21.95 -23.26 -15.36
C GLU A 148 22.84 -22.25 -16.11
N ASP A 149 22.58 -20.94 -15.93
CA ASP A 149 23.41 -19.92 -16.54
C ASP A 149 24.66 -19.70 -15.69
N ASN A 150 25.81 -20.07 -16.26
CA ASN A 150 27.16 -19.98 -15.68
C ASN A 150 27.64 -18.53 -15.45
N SER A 151 26.74 -17.55 -15.37
CA SER A 151 27.01 -16.16 -15.02
C SER A 151 27.22 -15.92 -13.51
N ARG A 152 27.22 -16.98 -12.70
CA ARG A 152 27.47 -17.02 -11.24
C ARG A 152 28.81 -16.45 -10.75
N GLN A 153 29.66 -15.89 -11.60
CA GLN A 153 31.05 -15.53 -11.24
C GLN A 153 31.47 -14.08 -11.51
N LYS A 154 30.55 -13.13 -11.70
CA LYS A 154 30.95 -11.71 -11.91
C LYS A 154 30.15 -10.73 -11.07
N LEU A 155 30.29 -10.82 -9.75
CA LEU A 155 30.22 -9.61 -8.91
C LEU A 155 31.63 -9.27 -8.46
N PRO A 156 32.02 -7.98 -8.43
CA PRO A 156 33.29 -7.57 -7.83
C PRO A 156 33.35 -8.04 -6.37
N ASP A 157 34.53 -8.46 -5.91
CA ASP A 157 34.82 -9.17 -4.65
C ASP A 157 34.26 -8.53 -3.36
N ASN A 158 33.71 -7.32 -3.45
CA ASN A 158 33.15 -6.55 -2.34
C ASN A 158 31.61 -6.52 -2.27
N LYS A 159 30.89 -7.21 -3.14
CA LYS A 159 29.41 -7.24 -3.12
C LYS A 159 28.87 -8.60 -2.67
N ARG A 160 28.27 -8.65 -1.48
CA ARG A 160 27.53 -9.83 -0.99
C ARG A 160 26.08 -9.80 -1.50
N PHE A 161 25.57 -10.96 -1.89
CA PHE A 161 24.15 -11.13 -2.19
C PHE A 161 23.34 -11.02 -0.90
N LEU A 162 22.50 -9.98 -0.80
CA LEU A 162 21.45 -9.96 0.21
C LEU A 162 20.27 -10.80 -0.30
N HIS A 163 20.13 -12.01 0.22
CA HIS A 163 19.00 -12.90 -0.07
C HIS A 163 17.73 -12.41 0.64
N VAL A 164 17.24 -11.22 0.27
CA VAL A 164 15.96 -10.67 0.76
C VAL A 164 14.77 -11.57 0.37
N TYR A 165 14.94 -12.41 -0.65
CA TYR A 165 13.86 -13.11 -1.35
C TYR A 165 13.66 -14.57 -0.96
N ASP A 166 14.53 -15.17 -0.14
CA ASP A 166 14.43 -16.60 0.26
C ASP A 166 13.55 -16.83 1.50
N TRP A 167 13.04 -15.77 2.12
CA TRP A 167 12.19 -15.91 3.30
C TRP A 167 10.71 -16.04 2.90
N SER A 168 9.84 -16.50 3.79
CA SER A 168 8.40 -16.55 3.54
C SER A 168 7.75 -15.15 3.56
N TRP A 169 8.34 -14.13 2.91
CA TRP A 169 7.88 -12.73 2.84
C TRP A 169 6.53 -12.54 2.11
N ARG A 170 5.88 -13.64 1.72
CA ARG A 170 4.45 -13.72 1.35
C ARG A 170 3.51 -13.80 2.56
N SER A 171 4.01 -14.07 3.76
CA SER A 171 3.18 -14.37 4.93
C SER A 171 3.11 -13.18 5.89
N ASP A 172 1.89 -12.88 6.36
CA ASP A 172 1.58 -11.88 7.40
C ASP A 172 2.25 -12.15 8.77
N GLU A 173 3.12 -13.16 8.86
CA GLU A 173 3.82 -13.60 10.06
C GLU A 173 4.90 -12.62 10.53
N VAL A 174 5.59 -11.94 9.60
CA VAL A 174 6.64 -10.96 9.95
C VAL A 174 6.05 -9.64 10.46
N LEU A 175 4.75 -9.40 10.23
CA LEU A 175 4.06 -8.16 10.57
C LEU A 175 3.36 -8.18 11.93
N LYS A 176 3.32 -9.32 12.62
CA LYS A 176 2.97 -9.40 14.04
C LYS A 176 4.11 -8.84 14.90
#